data_AF-A0A7W1K225-F1
#
_entry.id   AF-A0A7W1K225-F1
#
_cell.length_a   1.000
_cell.length_b   1.000
_cell.length_c   1.000
_cell.angle_alpha   90.00
_cell.angle_beta   90.00
_cell.angle_gamma   90.00
#
_symmetry.space_group_name_H-M   'P 1'
#
loop_
_entity.id
_entity.type
_entity.pdbx_description
1 polymer ?
#
loop_
_entity_poly.entity_id
_entity_poly.type
_entity_poly.pdbx_seq_one_letter_code
_entity_poly.pdbx_strand_id
1 'polypeptide(L)'
;MSKVDDELTRRLRRAERPLNTDGVFEGLARRRSHRERIRRVQVGMLAFAVLASTASGFVALRHAFEGNKRATSESPAPALYSNGKIVFSRKGADGRFHLYAVQPDGSGLRQITADASNDTDPAVSPGGETIAYVHELDRKIPQDISEASPGTPRPAVIATVPIDGGAVSWHTPDKVFASDPAWSPDGSTIAFVATVDRTSRIMVLDVASDDVSVIAGDGEEEFANPAWSPDGEWLVFSARARGTSDPWGLWTMAPDGTQRRQVGWFSPERNAAAFSPDGKGVAVLLLQSDPREPDEVWTTALNREFEGLVTGGPPVALLTRSFGTSLQPDIAWAPDGRELLVSDGEWIYEVDATPTGDLQDNLTQLTRGTTPTWQPLPADVVTLTPEPSPEPSTSPEDERVMVEIGLPYRLCDATRLDGIDWLGDGTHGTAWVGTRALPDGSCPEGSDDGYGVAADFEGDGVADRWSGETIEHCVGCEPFEAVDLNGDGRDELIVVLQYFSIMQYGIYAALPVDGTTEVVAFRTGGPGHAQHALPEGEPFTFWVGGDAGSSDWLWCENLPELRLTGTFSQVDGAPDAKTTIHETHVSLGRDGIAHILDAETFTVVGEVDLQYATSKPDCGLGVDVQR
;
A
#
# COMPACT_ATOMS: atom_id res chain seq x y z
N MET A 1 65.24 89.72 6.72
CA MET A 1 64.34 90.04 5.59
C MET A 1 65.14 90.35 4.32
N SER A 2 65.90 89.39 3.77
CA SER A 2 66.55 89.58 2.44
C SER A 2 66.78 88.27 1.65
N LYS A 3 66.18 87.14 2.07
CA LYS A 3 66.19 85.89 1.29
C LYS A 3 64.82 85.47 0.75
N VAL A 4 63.76 86.19 1.12
CA VAL A 4 62.38 85.91 0.69
C VAL A 4 61.98 86.77 -0.51
N ASP A 5 62.49 88.01 -0.63
CA ASP A 5 62.22 88.89 -1.79
C ASP A 5 63.00 88.51 -3.06
N ASP A 6 64.17 87.89 -2.91
CA ASP A 6 64.96 87.40 -4.04
C ASP A 6 64.36 86.17 -4.71
N GLU A 7 63.63 85.34 -3.95
CA GLU A 7 62.95 84.15 -4.47
C GLU A 7 61.62 84.53 -5.16
N LEU A 8 60.92 85.56 -4.68
CA LEU A 8 59.68 86.05 -5.29
C LEU A 8 59.95 86.78 -6.63
N THR A 9 61.03 87.59 -6.68
CA THR A 9 61.44 88.31 -7.91
C THR A 9 61.95 87.36 -9.00
N ARG A 10 62.58 86.24 -8.61
CA ARG A 10 63.04 85.19 -9.55
C ARG A 10 61.89 84.35 -10.11
N ARG A 11 60.80 84.19 -9.35
CA ARG A 11 59.59 83.48 -9.80
C ARG A 11 58.72 84.31 -10.73
N LEU A 12 58.61 85.63 -10.52
CA LEU A 12 57.82 86.51 -11.39
C LEU A 12 58.48 86.77 -12.76
N ARG A 13 59.82 86.76 -12.88
CA ARG A 13 60.49 86.87 -14.19
C ARG A 13 60.49 85.59 -15.04
N ARG A 14 60.09 84.44 -14.49
CA ARG A 14 59.89 83.19 -15.27
C ARG A 14 58.48 83.04 -15.85
N ALA A 15 57.55 83.93 -15.52
CA ALA A 15 56.16 83.88 -15.96
C ALA A 15 55.85 84.67 -17.25
N GLU A 16 56.82 85.39 -17.83
CA GLU A 16 56.64 86.15 -19.09
C GLU A 16 57.56 85.66 -20.22
N ARG A 17 57.60 84.35 -20.46
CA ARG A 17 58.07 83.83 -21.76
C ARG A 17 56.88 83.28 -22.53
N PRO A 18 56.63 83.73 -23.78
CA PRO A 18 55.61 83.11 -24.60
C PRO A 18 56.00 81.65 -24.83
N LEU A 19 55.19 80.72 -24.32
CA LEU A 19 55.30 79.33 -24.71
C LEU A 19 54.82 79.23 -26.15
N ASN A 20 55.78 79.02 -27.04
CA ASN A 20 55.58 78.64 -28.43
C ASN A 20 54.61 77.44 -28.50
N THR A 21 53.45 77.65 -29.11
CA THR A 21 52.33 76.68 -29.17
C THR A 21 52.48 75.63 -30.27
N ASP A 22 53.54 75.67 -31.08
CA ASP A 22 53.61 74.85 -32.30
C ASP A 22 54.26 73.46 -32.11
N GLY A 23 54.08 72.82 -30.96
CA GLY A 23 54.58 71.44 -30.76
C GLY A 23 53.94 70.61 -29.63
N VAL A 24 53.15 71.22 -28.73
CA VAL A 24 52.54 70.51 -27.60
C VAL A 24 51.26 69.75 -28.01
N PHE A 25 50.54 70.22 -29.03
CA PHE A 25 49.35 69.55 -29.56
C PHE A 25 49.69 68.30 -30.40
N GLU A 26 50.82 68.25 -31.10
CA GLU A 26 51.24 67.04 -31.85
C GLU A 26 51.70 65.90 -30.92
N GLY A 27 52.33 66.22 -29.78
CA GLY A 27 52.73 65.23 -28.77
C GLY A 27 51.56 64.63 -27.99
N LEU A 28 50.54 65.44 -27.68
CA LEU A 28 49.31 64.99 -27.01
C LEU A 28 48.36 64.26 -27.97
N ALA A 29 48.30 64.64 -29.25
CA ALA A 29 47.55 63.91 -30.27
C ALA A 29 48.14 62.51 -30.56
N ARG A 30 49.48 62.36 -30.62
CA ARG A 30 50.11 61.04 -30.75
C ARG A 30 49.85 60.13 -29.55
N ARG A 31 49.92 60.64 -28.31
CA ARG A 31 49.64 59.85 -27.09
C ARG A 31 48.16 59.47 -26.94
N ARG A 32 47.22 60.30 -27.40
CA ARG A 32 45.78 59.99 -27.43
C ARG A 32 45.47 58.94 -28.50
N SER A 33 46.05 59.05 -29.70
CA SER A 33 45.87 58.05 -30.77
C SER A 33 46.46 56.67 -30.41
N HIS A 34 47.56 56.63 -29.64
CA HIS A 34 48.17 55.37 -29.21
C HIS A 34 47.35 54.69 -28.10
N ARG A 35 46.81 55.44 -27.13
CA ARG A 35 45.88 54.92 -26.11
C ARG A 35 44.55 54.48 -26.73
N GLU A 36 44.03 55.19 -27.74
CA GLU A 36 42.84 54.75 -28.48
C GLU A 36 43.10 53.51 -29.33
N ARG A 37 44.27 53.36 -29.94
CA ARG A 37 44.63 52.13 -30.68
C ARG A 37 44.76 50.93 -29.76
N ILE A 38 45.40 51.07 -28.60
CA ILE A 38 45.51 49.99 -27.60
C ILE A 38 44.13 49.63 -27.06
N ARG A 39 43.27 50.62 -26.76
CA ARG A 39 41.90 50.37 -26.28
C ARG A 39 41.00 49.75 -27.36
N ARG A 40 41.16 50.10 -28.64
CA ARG A 40 40.48 49.44 -29.77
C ARG A 40 40.98 48.02 -30.02
N VAL A 41 42.27 47.73 -29.79
CA VAL A 41 42.81 46.37 -29.89
C VAL A 41 42.34 45.51 -28.70
N GLN A 42 42.26 46.07 -27.49
CA GLN A 42 41.74 45.36 -26.31
C GLN A 42 40.23 45.13 -26.40
N VAL A 43 39.44 46.13 -26.82
CA VAL A 43 38.00 45.98 -27.08
C VAL A 43 37.76 45.07 -28.29
N GLY A 44 38.63 45.13 -29.30
CA GLY A 44 38.62 44.22 -30.45
C GLY A 44 38.91 42.78 -30.06
N MET A 45 39.90 42.52 -29.19
CA MET A 45 40.17 41.18 -28.65
C MET A 45 39.03 40.69 -27.74
N LEU A 46 38.44 41.56 -26.92
CA LEU A 46 37.28 41.18 -26.09
C LEU A 46 36.06 40.88 -26.95
N ALA A 47 35.80 41.70 -27.99
CA ALA A 47 34.74 41.46 -28.95
C ALA A 47 35.01 40.23 -29.81
N PHE A 48 36.26 39.92 -30.16
CA PHE A 48 36.63 38.70 -30.88
C PHE A 48 36.55 37.46 -29.99
N ALA A 49 36.84 37.57 -28.69
CA ALA A 49 36.63 36.49 -27.72
C ALA A 49 35.13 36.23 -27.51
N VAL A 50 34.31 37.28 -27.39
CA VAL A 50 32.85 37.19 -27.28
C VAL A 50 32.22 36.69 -28.59
N LEU A 51 32.75 37.09 -29.75
CA LEU A 51 32.29 36.62 -31.07
C LEU A 51 32.79 35.21 -31.39
N ALA A 52 33.97 34.80 -30.92
CA ALA A 52 34.46 33.44 -31.03
C ALA A 52 33.70 32.50 -30.08
N SER A 53 33.29 32.97 -28.89
CA SER A 53 32.42 32.21 -27.99
C SER A 53 30.98 32.15 -28.52
N THR A 54 30.47 33.19 -29.18
CA THR A 54 29.14 33.12 -29.81
C THR A 54 29.14 32.37 -31.13
N ALA A 55 30.22 32.38 -31.92
CA ALA A 55 30.34 31.56 -33.14
C ALA A 55 30.59 30.08 -32.82
N SER A 56 31.40 29.76 -31.79
CA SER A 56 31.52 28.39 -31.28
C SER A 56 30.22 27.94 -30.61
N GLY A 57 29.54 28.85 -29.91
CA GLY A 57 28.19 28.64 -29.40
C GLY A 57 27.17 28.43 -30.52
N PHE A 58 27.27 29.14 -31.65
CA PHE A 58 26.37 28.99 -32.79
C PHE A 58 26.67 27.75 -33.62
N VAL A 59 27.94 27.31 -33.72
CA VAL A 59 28.31 26.04 -34.37
C VAL A 59 27.96 24.85 -33.47
N ALA A 60 28.10 24.98 -32.15
CA ALA A 60 27.61 24.01 -31.18
C ALA A 60 26.07 23.95 -31.15
N LEU A 61 25.37 25.10 -31.15
CA LEU A 61 23.92 25.15 -31.31
C LEU A 61 23.52 24.62 -32.69
N ARG A 62 24.21 24.97 -33.77
CA ARG A 62 23.89 24.48 -35.10
C ARG A 62 24.14 22.98 -35.23
N HIS A 63 25.16 22.39 -34.60
CA HIS A 63 25.28 20.94 -34.51
C HIS A 63 24.20 20.31 -33.63
N ALA A 64 23.80 20.97 -32.54
CA ALA A 64 22.67 20.55 -31.70
C ALA A 64 21.30 20.66 -32.41
N PHE A 65 21.13 21.62 -33.33
CA PHE A 65 19.88 21.89 -34.04
C PHE A 65 19.83 21.32 -35.47
N GLU A 66 20.97 21.00 -36.11
CA GLU A 66 21.05 20.27 -37.39
C GLU A 66 21.07 18.75 -37.20
N GLY A 67 21.40 18.26 -35.99
CA GLY A 67 21.03 16.92 -35.54
C GLY A 67 19.52 16.77 -35.26
N ASN A 68 18.80 17.90 -35.15
CA ASN A 68 17.37 17.97 -34.88
C ASN A 68 16.57 18.40 -36.13
N LYS A 69 16.83 17.74 -37.27
CA LYS A 69 15.86 17.73 -38.37
C LYS A 69 14.76 16.74 -38.03
N ARG A 70 13.65 17.26 -37.50
CA ARG A 70 12.30 16.66 -37.47
C ARG A 70 12.30 15.15 -37.74
N ALA A 71 12.67 14.38 -36.73
CA ALA A 71 11.77 13.30 -36.35
C ALA A 71 10.55 14.01 -35.77
N THR A 72 9.39 13.75 -36.34
CA THR A 72 8.13 13.85 -35.60
C THR A 72 8.40 13.29 -34.21
N SER A 73 8.35 14.15 -33.19
CA SER A 73 8.36 13.71 -31.80
C SER A 73 7.03 13.00 -31.57
N GLU A 74 6.92 11.76 -32.03
CA GLU A 74 6.55 10.72 -31.08
C GLU A 74 7.50 10.97 -29.91
N SER A 75 6.94 11.44 -28.79
CA SER A 75 7.61 11.27 -27.51
C SER A 75 8.20 9.87 -27.54
N PRO A 76 9.48 9.64 -27.19
CA PRO A 76 9.86 8.28 -26.87
C PRO A 76 8.78 7.79 -25.89
N ALA A 77 8.16 6.65 -26.19
CA ALA A 77 7.36 5.97 -25.19
C ALA A 77 8.19 6.01 -23.90
N PRO A 78 7.60 6.38 -22.74
CA PRO A 78 8.35 6.44 -21.50
C PRO A 78 9.20 5.18 -21.43
N ALA A 79 10.53 5.35 -21.33
CA ALA A 79 11.39 4.20 -21.15
C ALA A 79 10.82 3.46 -19.94
N LEU A 80 10.52 2.17 -20.12
CA LEU A 80 9.92 1.29 -19.12
C LEU A 80 10.89 1.15 -17.92
N TYR A 81 11.01 2.20 -17.12
CA TYR A 81 11.77 2.18 -15.87
C TYR A 81 10.98 1.43 -14.80
N SER A 82 9.65 1.35 -14.93
CA SER A 82 8.73 0.69 -14.04
C SER A 82 8.69 -0.83 -14.29
N ASN A 83 9.53 -1.56 -13.58
CA ASN A 83 9.52 -3.03 -13.60
C ASN A 83 9.14 -3.63 -12.25
N GLY A 84 8.56 -2.81 -11.35
CA GLY A 84 8.09 -3.25 -10.03
C GLY A 84 9.23 -3.52 -9.04
N LYS A 85 10.42 -2.92 -9.21
CA LYS A 85 11.53 -3.16 -8.24
C LYS A 85 11.12 -2.74 -6.84
N ILE A 86 11.60 -3.49 -5.87
CA ILE A 86 11.51 -3.15 -4.45
C ILE A 86 12.80 -2.45 -4.06
N VAL A 87 12.69 -1.23 -3.52
CA VAL A 87 13.81 -0.44 -3.01
C VAL A 87 13.74 -0.42 -1.48
N PHE A 88 14.88 -0.57 -0.81
CA PHE A 88 14.90 -0.69 0.65
C PHE A 88 16.26 -0.33 1.24
N SER A 89 16.29 -0.12 2.55
CA SER A 89 17.51 0.14 3.32
C SER A 89 18.11 -1.18 3.79
N ARG A 90 19.44 -1.35 3.67
CA ARG A 90 20.12 -2.55 4.17
C ARG A 90 21.51 -2.23 4.68
N LYS A 91 21.86 -2.87 5.79
CA LYS A 91 23.21 -2.79 6.35
C LYS A 91 24.23 -3.51 5.45
N GLY A 92 25.16 -2.75 4.90
CA GLY A 92 26.27 -3.24 4.09
C GLY A 92 27.38 -3.87 4.92
N ALA A 93 28.38 -4.43 4.23
CA ALA A 93 29.54 -5.06 4.87
C ALA A 93 30.42 -4.06 5.66
N ASP A 94 30.31 -2.77 5.37
CA ASP A 94 30.96 -1.68 6.10
C ASP A 94 30.22 -1.30 7.40
N GLY A 95 29.08 -1.94 7.67
CA GLY A 95 28.28 -1.71 8.86
C GLY A 95 27.39 -0.48 8.81
N ARG A 96 27.22 0.14 7.64
CA ARG A 96 26.29 1.27 7.41
C ARG A 96 25.09 0.84 6.58
N PHE A 97 23.99 1.56 6.71
CA PHE A 97 22.82 1.37 5.86
C PHE A 97 23.06 2.04 4.51
N HIS A 98 22.76 1.30 3.44
CA HIS A 98 22.75 1.79 2.08
C HIS A 98 21.42 1.43 1.43
N LEU A 99 21.07 2.11 0.34
CA LEU A 99 19.91 1.75 -0.45
C LEU A 99 20.22 0.57 -1.38
N TYR A 100 19.31 -0.38 -1.46
CA TYR A 100 19.35 -1.52 -2.37
C TYR A 100 18.06 -1.59 -3.18
N ALA A 101 18.13 -2.20 -4.36
CA ALA A 101 16.98 -2.63 -5.15
C ALA A 101 17.03 -4.13 -5.39
N VAL A 102 15.86 -4.76 -5.40
CA VAL A 102 15.66 -6.17 -5.76
C VAL A 102 14.43 -6.29 -6.68
N GLN A 103 14.37 -7.35 -7.47
CA GLN A 103 13.15 -7.69 -8.21
C GLN A 103 12.06 -8.23 -7.27
N PRO A 104 10.78 -8.17 -7.66
CA PRO A 104 9.69 -8.75 -6.86
C PRO A 104 9.97 -10.22 -6.48
N ASP A 105 10.52 -11.02 -7.40
CA ASP A 105 10.87 -12.43 -7.15
C ASP A 105 12.10 -12.64 -6.23
N GLY A 106 12.60 -11.59 -5.58
CA GLY A 106 13.80 -11.60 -4.73
C GLY A 106 15.12 -11.69 -5.50
N SER A 107 15.09 -11.77 -6.83
CA SER A 107 16.30 -11.88 -7.65
C SER A 107 16.93 -10.51 -7.96
N GLY A 108 18.16 -10.52 -8.48
CA GLY A 108 18.78 -9.30 -9.02
C GLY A 108 19.15 -8.23 -7.99
N LEU A 109 19.33 -8.60 -6.71
CA LEU A 109 19.73 -7.69 -5.64
C LEU A 109 20.94 -6.83 -6.03
N ARG A 110 20.80 -5.50 -5.93
CA ARG A 110 21.82 -4.52 -6.28
C ARG A 110 21.86 -3.36 -5.30
N GLN A 111 23.06 -2.93 -4.94
CA GLN A 111 23.28 -1.70 -4.16
C GLN A 111 23.16 -0.45 -5.03
N ILE A 112 22.50 0.60 -4.54
CA ILE A 112 22.25 1.88 -5.22
C ILE A 112 23.22 2.95 -4.71
N THR A 113 23.26 3.17 -3.40
CA THR A 113 24.17 4.13 -2.75
C THR A 113 25.36 3.40 -2.15
N ALA A 114 26.53 4.06 -2.12
CA ALA A 114 27.77 3.42 -1.66
C ALA A 114 28.72 4.43 -0.99
N ASP A 115 28.16 5.53 -0.47
CA ASP A 115 28.95 6.55 0.20
C ASP A 115 29.32 6.12 1.64
N ALA A 116 29.92 7.03 2.41
CA ALA A 116 30.42 6.70 3.76
C ALA A 116 29.42 7.01 4.89
N SER A 117 28.16 7.30 4.56
CA SER A 117 27.08 7.66 5.47
C SER A 117 26.03 6.54 5.57
N ASN A 118 25.04 6.72 6.45
CA ASN A 118 23.83 5.90 6.43
C ASN A 118 22.82 6.55 5.49
N ASP A 119 22.30 5.76 4.56
CA ASP A 119 21.16 6.12 3.72
C ASP A 119 19.99 5.21 4.08
N THR A 120 18.87 5.82 4.50
CA THR A 120 17.67 5.10 4.97
C THR A 120 16.38 5.66 4.37
N ASP A 121 15.25 5.03 4.70
CA ASP A 121 13.88 5.46 4.41
C ASP A 121 13.65 5.85 2.93
N PRO A 122 13.91 4.94 1.96
CA PRO A 122 13.71 5.25 0.55
C PRO A 122 12.23 5.41 0.21
N ALA A 123 11.93 6.36 -0.66
CA ALA A 123 10.64 6.55 -1.30
C ALA A 123 10.83 6.75 -2.80
N VAL A 124 10.28 5.87 -3.61
CA VAL A 124 10.39 5.96 -5.07
C VAL A 124 9.37 6.98 -5.60
N SER A 125 9.81 7.85 -6.50
CA SER A 125 8.96 8.84 -7.17
C SER A 125 7.85 8.16 -7.98
N PRO A 126 6.69 8.80 -8.20
CA PRO A 126 5.59 8.23 -9.00
C PRO A 126 5.97 7.83 -10.42
N GLY A 127 6.94 8.52 -11.02
CA GLY A 127 7.50 8.15 -12.33
C GLY A 127 8.44 6.95 -12.32
N GLY A 128 8.81 6.44 -11.14
CA GLY A 128 9.68 5.28 -10.95
C GLY A 128 11.17 5.52 -11.20
N GLU A 129 11.59 6.75 -11.53
CA GLU A 129 12.97 7.04 -11.98
C GLU A 129 13.88 7.54 -10.85
N THR A 130 13.31 8.13 -9.80
CA THR A 130 14.05 8.81 -8.73
C THR A 130 13.67 8.24 -7.36
N ILE A 131 14.63 8.17 -6.45
CA ILE A 131 14.43 7.76 -5.06
C ILE A 131 14.72 8.97 -4.19
N ALA A 132 13.76 9.40 -3.37
CA ALA A 132 14.00 10.26 -2.22
C ALA A 132 14.42 9.38 -1.04
N TYR A 133 15.34 9.85 -0.21
CA TYR A 133 15.83 9.09 0.92
C TYR A 133 16.42 10.00 2.00
N VAL A 134 16.61 9.45 3.18
CA VAL A 134 17.23 10.10 4.32
C VAL A 134 18.74 9.84 4.29
N HIS A 135 19.53 10.90 4.23
CA HIS A 135 20.98 10.82 4.28
C HIS A 135 21.52 11.36 5.61
N GLU A 136 22.23 10.52 6.36
CA GLU A 136 22.87 10.90 7.61
C GLU A 136 24.14 11.74 7.35
N LEU A 137 24.21 12.94 7.93
CA LEU A 137 25.38 13.80 7.79
C LEU A 137 26.51 13.36 8.73
N ASP A 138 27.72 13.15 8.18
CA ASP A 138 28.93 12.86 8.94
C ASP A 138 29.50 14.12 9.65
N ARG A 139 28.74 14.67 10.61
CA ARG A 139 29.15 15.80 11.46
C ARG A 139 29.03 15.45 12.94
N LYS A 140 29.99 15.93 13.74
CA LYS A 140 29.90 15.88 15.21
C LYS A 140 28.71 16.72 15.68
N ILE A 141 27.87 16.15 16.53
CA ILE A 141 26.74 16.83 17.19
C ILE A 141 27.27 18.12 17.86
N PRO A 142 26.71 19.30 17.52
CA PRO A 142 26.97 20.54 18.25
C PRO A 142 26.76 20.35 19.77
N GLN A 143 27.65 20.90 20.59
CA GLN A 143 27.67 20.68 22.05
C GLN A 143 26.42 21.19 22.79
N ASP A 144 25.58 22.00 22.15
CA ASP A 144 24.34 22.55 22.66
C ASP A 144 23.14 21.58 22.56
N ILE A 145 23.27 20.48 21.81
CA ILE A 145 22.29 19.38 21.75
C ILE A 145 22.79 18.11 22.49
N SER A 146 23.97 18.17 23.15
CA SER A 146 24.57 17.01 23.81
C SER A 146 24.08 16.80 25.25
N GLU A 147 22.87 16.27 25.40
CA GLU A 147 22.63 15.24 26.41
C GLU A 147 22.66 13.89 25.67
N ALA A 148 23.86 13.57 25.19
CA ALA A 148 24.14 12.39 24.40
C ALA A 148 24.15 11.14 25.28
N SER A 149 22.96 10.55 25.44
CA SER A 149 22.87 9.10 25.61
C SER A 149 23.47 8.42 24.36
N PRO A 150 24.06 7.23 24.49
CA PRO A 150 24.35 6.39 23.32
C PRO A 150 23.08 6.26 22.46
N GLY A 151 23.13 6.66 21.19
CA GLY A 151 21.98 6.60 20.28
C GLY A 151 21.28 7.93 19.95
N THR A 152 21.83 9.10 20.30
CA THR A 152 21.29 10.38 19.79
C THR A 152 21.44 10.43 18.26
N PRO A 153 20.36 10.70 17.49
CA PRO A 153 20.40 10.74 16.03
C PRO A 153 21.42 11.78 15.55
N ARG A 154 22.10 11.52 14.43
CA ARG A 154 22.87 12.56 13.74
C ARG A 154 21.92 13.40 12.87
N PRO A 155 22.29 14.65 12.53
CA PRO A 155 21.53 15.43 11.55
C PRO A 155 21.37 14.62 10.26
N ALA A 156 20.17 14.59 9.71
CA ALA A 156 19.84 13.83 8.52
C ALA A 156 19.00 14.70 7.59
N VAL A 157 19.24 14.60 6.29
CA VAL A 157 18.64 15.45 5.26
C VAL A 157 17.88 14.61 4.24
N ILE A 158 16.90 15.21 3.56
CA ILE A 158 16.29 14.59 2.39
C ILE A 158 17.19 14.84 1.17
N ALA A 159 17.54 13.75 0.50
CA ALA A 159 18.29 13.73 -0.74
C ALA A 159 17.54 12.89 -1.79
N THR A 160 17.87 13.10 -3.07
CA THR A 160 17.36 12.26 -4.15
C THR A 160 18.48 11.67 -5.00
N VAL A 161 18.25 10.46 -5.52
CA VAL A 161 19.18 9.75 -6.41
C VAL A 161 18.40 9.02 -7.51
N PRO A 162 18.92 8.91 -8.74
CA PRO A 162 18.30 8.06 -9.76
C PRO A 162 18.20 6.60 -9.29
N ILE A 163 17.15 5.88 -9.70
CA ILE A 163 16.90 4.49 -9.29
C ILE A 163 18.00 3.51 -9.73
N ASP A 164 18.68 3.83 -10.84
CA ASP A 164 19.85 3.08 -11.32
C ASP A 164 21.15 3.48 -10.61
N GLY A 165 21.08 4.40 -9.65
CA GLY A 165 22.21 5.05 -9.01
C GLY A 165 22.77 6.20 -9.85
N GLY A 166 23.60 7.05 -9.24
CA GLY A 166 24.21 8.17 -9.97
C GLY A 166 24.47 9.37 -9.08
N ALA A 167 24.36 10.55 -9.68
CA ALA A 167 24.56 11.81 -8.96
C ALA A 167 23.39 12.07 -7.99
N VAL A 168 23.74 12.44 -6.76
CA VAL A 168 22.79 12.80 -5.69
C VAL A 168 22.43 14.28 -5.79
N SER A 169 21.14 14.59 -5.61
CA SER A 169 20.64 15.95 -5.40
C SER A 169 20.29 16.15 -3.92
N TRP A 170 20.60 17.32 -3.38
CA TRP A 170 20.46 17.63 -1.95
C TRP A 170 19.41 18.72 -1.78
N HIS A 171 18.38 18.46 -0.97
CA HIS A 171 17.21 19.34 -0.93
C HIS A 171 17.05 20.11 0.39
N THR A 172 17.27 19.47 1.54
CA THR A 172 17.03 20.12 2.85
C THR A 172 18.31 20.71 3.48
N PRO A 173 18.21 21.78 4.30
CA PRO A 173 19.37 22.38 4.98
C PRO A 173 20.04 21.46 6.01
N ASP A 174 21.36 21.62 6.20
CA ASP A 174 22.23 20.80 7.08
C ASP A 174 21.87 20.72 8.60
N LYS A 175 20.76 21.30 9.06
CA LYS A 175 20.39 21.41 10.49
C LYS A 175 19.08 20.71 10.87
N VAL A 176 18.54 19.89 9.99
CA VAL A 176 17.31 19.13 10.27
C VAL A 176 17.64 17.68 10.68
N PHE A 177 16.71 17.06 11.39
CA PHE A 177 16.66 15.61 11.59
C PHE A 177 15.46 15.11 10.81
N ALA A 178 15.65 14.91 9.50
CA ALA A 178 14.59 14.46 8.60
C ALA A 178 14.42 12.93 8.67
N SER A 179 13.19 12.46 8.55
CA SER A 179 12.79 11.06 8.44
C SER A 179 11.55 10.90 7.56
N ASP A 180 11.27 9.65 7.16
CA ASP A 180 10.02 9.22 6.53
C ASP A 180 9.58 10.07 5.32
N PRO A 181 10.40 10.20 4.25
CA PRO A 181 9.98 10.92 3.05
C PRO A 181 8.86 10.18 2.31
N ALA A 182 7.92 10.93 1.76
CA ALA A 182 6.84 10.42 0.92
C ALA A 182 6.56 11.37 -0.25
N TRP A 183 6.60 10.85 -1.47
CA TRP A 183 6.31 11.63 -2.68
C TRP A 183 4.83 11.92 -2.83
N SER A 184 4.51 13.14 -3.26
CA SER A 184 3.18 13.42 -3.81
C SER A 184 2.96 12.64 -5.11
N PRO A 185 1.72 12.26 -5.47
CA PRO A 185 1.43 11.44 -6.65
C PRO A 185 1.82 12.09 -7.98
N ASP A 186 1.87 13.42 -8.02
CA ASP A 186 2.31 14.20 -9.18
C ASP A 186 3.85 14.33 -9.27
N GLY A 187 4.59 13.86 -8.25
CA GLY A 187 6.04 13.93 -8.17
C GLY A 187 6.60 15.34 -7.98
N SER A 188 5.78 16.34 -7.66
CA SER A 188 6.24 17.73 -7.51
C SER A 188 6.77 18.03 -6.11
N THR A 189 6.28 17.32 -5.10
CA THR A 189 6.63 17.55 -3.70
C THR A 189 6.97 16.28 -2.92
N ILE A 190 7.68 16.45 -1.81
CA ILE A 190 7.98 15.38 -0.85
C ILE A 190 7.51 15.84 0.53
N ALA A 191 6.58 15.09 1.14
CA ALA A 191 6.25 15.24 2.55
C ALA A 191 7.29 14.47 3.38
N PHE A 192 7.70 15.00 4.53
CA PHE A 192 8.65 14.33 5.42
C PHE A 192 8.48 14.83 6.85
N VAL A 193 8.92 14.03 7.81
CA VAL A 193 9.01 14.46 9.21
C VAL A 193 10.36 15.10 9.44
N ALA A 194 10.37 16.21 10.17
CA ALA A 194 11.62 16.85 10.58
C ALA A 194 11.55 17.32 12.02
N THR A 195 12.57 16.97 12.80
CA THR A 195 12.78 17.62 14.10
C THR A 195 13.65 18.85 13.92
N VAL A 196 13.09 20.03 14.24
CA VAL A 196 13.81 21.32 14.22
C VAL A 196 13.65 21.99 15.57
N ASP A 197 14.76 22.35 16.20
CA ASP A 197 14.80 22.94 17.55
C ASP A 197 14.04 22.12 18.60
N ARG A 198 14.12 20.78 18.48
CA ARG A 198 13.40 19.78 19.29
C ARG A 198 11.88 19.75 19.08
N THR A 199 11.36 20.41 18.05
CA THR A 199 9.95 20.30 17.66
C THR A 199 9.84 19.39 16.45
N SER A 200 9.10 18.29 16.60
CA SER A 200 8.71 17.43 15.48
C SER A 200 7.67 18.15 14.62
N ARG A 201 7.82 18.07 13.30
CA ARG A 201 6.98 18.75 12.32
C ARG A 201 6.79 17.86 11.11
N ILE A 202 5.63 17.97 10.47
CA ILE A 202 5.44 17.51 9.10
C ILE A 202 5.74 18.69 8.18
N MET A 203 6.64 18.47 7.23
CA MET A 203 7.08 19.46 6.25
C MET A 203 6.85 18.96 4.83
N VAL A 204 6.67 19.89 3.90
CA VAL A 204 6.57 19.62 2.47
C VAL A 204 7.66 20.39 1.74
N LEU A 205 8.47 19.66 0.97
CA LEU A 205 9.52 20.14 0.10
C LEU A 205 9.00 20.20 -1.35
N ASP A 206 9.12 21.36 -1.99
CA ASP A 206 9.01 21.48 -3.45
C ASP A 206 10.32 21.05 -4.10
N VAL A 207 10.27 20.05 -4.97
CA VAL A 207 11.47 19.43 -5.54
C VAL A 207 12.14 20.30 -6.60
N ALA A 208 11.39 21.21 -7.23
CA ALA A 208 11.92 22.08 -8.28
C ALA A 208 12.58 23.34 -7.71
N SER A 209 12.05 23.89 -6.62
CA SER A 209 12.57 25.13 -6.01
C SER A 209 13.42 24.91 -4.75
N ASP A 210 13.42 23.71 -4.17
CA ASP A 210 13.96 23.39 -2.84
C ASP A 210 13.27 24.17 -1.69
N ASP A 211 12.09 24.74 -1.94
CA ASP A 211 11.33 25.44 -0.89
C ASP A 211 10.70 24.43 0.07
N VAL A 212 10.85 24.69 1.37
CA VAL A 212 10.27 23.85 2.43
C VAL A 212 9.24 24.64 3.21
N SER A 213 8.07 24.05 3.39
CA SER A 213 6.97 24.58 4.18
C SER A 213 6.62 23.65 5.34
N VAL A 214 6.18 24.22 6.46
CA VAL A 214 5.68 23.46 7.61
C VAL A 214 4.16 23.37 7.49
N ILE A 215 3.62 22.15 7.53
CA ILE A 215 2.17 21.93 7.43
C ILE A 215 1.56 21.49 8.77
N ALA A 216 2.34 20.84 9.65
CA ALA A 216 1.93 20.50 11.01
C ALA A 216 3.11 20.55 12.01
N GLY A 217 2.81 20.74 13.30
CA GLY A 217 3.78 20.68 14.41
C GLY A 217 4.01 22.02 15.11
N ASP A 218 3.23 22.25 16.17
CA ASP A 218 3.30 23.41 17.06
C ASP A 218 4.25 23.23 18.25
N GLY A 219 4.71 22.00 18.51
CA GLY A 219 5.63 21.66 19.60
C GLY A 219 5.04 20.72 20.65
N GLU A 220 3.74 20.47 20.62
CA GLU A 220 3.00 19.65 21.60
C GLU A 220 2.88 18.18 21.17
N GLU A 221 3.21 17.86 19.92
CA GLU A 221 3.07 16.53 19.33
C GLU A 221 4.36 16.03 18.67
N GLU A 222 4.41 14.71 18.47
CA GLU A 222 5.40 13.99 17.67
C GLU A 222 4.69 13.35 16.48
N PHE A 223 5.34 13.38 15.30
CA PHE A 223 4.81 12.85 14.03
C PHE A 223 5.73 11.75 13.47
N ALA A 224 5.15 10.83 12.69
CA ALA A 224 5.86 9.76 11.98
C ALA A 224 5.08 9.30 10.74
N ASN A 225 5.77 8.62 9.82
CA ASN A 225 5.19 7.84 8.72
C ASN A 225 4.11 8.56 7.88
N PRO A 226 4.38 9.76 7.31
CA PRO A 226 3.45 10.39 6.39
C PRO A 226 3.35 9.58 5.08
N ALA A 227 2.15 9.46 4.53
CA ALA A 227 1.92 8.89 3.21
C ALA A 227 0.82 9.66 2.47
N TRP A 228 1.01 9.85 1.16
CA TRP A 228 0.05 10.55 0.30
C TRP A 228 -1.02 9.61 -0.22
N SER A 229 -2.26 10.11 -0.31
CA SER A 229 -3.30 9.45 -1.10
C SER A 229 -2.96 9.49 -2.59
N PRO A 230 -3.35 8.48 -3.39
CA PRO A 230 -3.04 8.45 -4.83
C PRO A 230 -3.61 9.63 -5.63
N ASP A 231 -4.68 10.26 -5.16
CA ASP A 231 -5.27 11.47 -5.73
C ASP A 231 -4.57 12.77 -5.30
N GLY A 232 -3.69 12.71 -4.29
CA GLY A 232 -2.95 13.84 -3.74
C GLY A 232 -3.79 14.77 -2.85
N GLU A 233 -5.06 14.44 -2.57
CA GLU A 233 -5.94 15.28 -1.77
C GLU A 233 -5.71 15.14 -0.26
N TRP A 234 -5.03 14.07 0.18
CA TRP A 234 -4.87 13.74 1.58
C TRP A 234 -3.46 13.24 1.91
N LEU A 235 -3.06 13.53 3.15
CA LEU A 235 -1.94 12.90 3.82
C LEU A 235 -2.48 12.08 5.00
N VAL A 236 -2.05 10.83 5.11
CA VAL A 236 -2.17 10.03 6.34
C VAL A 236 -0.85 10.07 7.09
N PHE A 237 -0.87 10.11 8.42
CA PHE A 237 0.33 10.14 9.25
C PHE A 237 0.02 9.69 10.67
N SER A 238 1.05 9.30 11.41
CA SER A 238 0.96 8.93 12.82
C SER A 238 1.31 10.13 13.69
N ALA A 239 0.56 10.35 14.78
CA ALA A 239 0.87 11.39 15.75
C ALA A 239 0.53 11.00 17.19
N ARG A 240 1.31 11.52 18.14
CA ARG A 240 1.06 11.39 19.58
C ARG A 240 1.42 12.67 20.33
N ALA A 241 0.92 12.80 21.56
CA ALA A 241 1.36 13.86 22.46
C ALA A 241 2.85 13.71 22.80
N ARG A 242 3.57 14.83 22.77
CA ARG A 242 5.01 14.85 23.00
C ARG A 242 5.35 14.54 24.45
N GLY A 243 6.36 13.69 24.65
CA GLY A 243 6.87 13.38 25.98
C GLY A 243 5.90 12.59 26.88
N THR A 244 4.84 12.02 26.31
CA THR A 244 3.92 11.11 26.99
C THR A 244 4.21 9.66 26.57
N SER A 245 3.64 8.72 27.32
CA SER A 245 3.58 7.30 26.94
C SER A 245 2.27 6.97 26.22
N ASP A 246 1.59 7.97 25.66
CA ASP A 246 0.34 7.75 24.97
C ASP A 246 0.61 6.98 23.65
N PRO A 247 -0.31 6.09 23.26
CA PRO A 247 -0.19 5.37 21.99
C PRO A 247 -0.21 6.33 20.80
N TRP A 248 0.37 5.90 19.69
CA TRP A 248 0.31 6.66 18.45
C TRP A 248 -1.09 6.56 17.85
N GLY A 249 -1.69 7.70 17.53
CA GLY A 249 -2.92 7.77 16.75
C GLY A 249 -2.62 7.90 15.27
N LEU A 250 -3.50 7.35 14.42
CA LEU A 250 -3.47 7.59 12.98
C LEU A 250 -4.32 8.83 12.67
N TRP A 251 -3.85 9.68 11.77
CA TRP A 251 -4.49 10.96 11.44
C TRP A 251 -4.46 11.18 9.93
N THR A 252 -5.43 11.95 9.43
CA THR A 252 -5.39 12.48 8.07
C THR A 252 -5.51 14.00 8.07
N MET A 253 -4.98 14.64 7.04
CA MET A 253 -5.14 16.08 6.78
C MET A 253 -5.02 16.37 5.29
N ALA A 254 -5.51 17.54 4.87
CA ALA A 254 -5.23 18.07 3.55
C ALA A 254 -3.77 18.54 3.45
N PRO A 255 -3.16 18.56 2.25
CA PRO A 255 -1.76 18.97 2.04
C PRO A 255 -1.41 20.38 2.52
N ASP A 256 -2.40 21.26 2.65
CA ASP A 256 -2.24 22.62 3.18
C ASP A 256 -2.28 22.68 4.72
N GLY A 257 -2.38 21.52 5.40
CA GLY A 257 -2.48 21.38 6.85
C GLY A 257 -3.90 21.55 7.40
N THR A 258 -4.90 21.75 6.56
CA THR A 258 -6.30 21.89 6.99
C THR A 258 -7.01 20.54 7.09
N GLN A 259 -8.24 20.54 7.59
CA GLN A 259 -9.11 19.35 7.66
C GLN A 259 -8.48 18.16 8.40
N ARG A 260 -7.64 18.43 9.40
CA ARG A 260 -7.04 17.40 10.23
C ARG A 260 -8.11 16.64 11.01
N ARG A 261 -8.11 15.32 10.88
CA ARG A 261 -9.02 14.41 11.59
C ARG A 261 -8.28 13.17 12.07
N GLN A 262 -8.69 12.67 13.23
CA GLN A 262 -8.20 11.39 13.74
C GLN A 262 -8.86 10.25 12.97
N VAL A 263 -8.07 9.25 12.64
CA VAL A 263 -8.45 8.05 11.92
C VAL A 263 -8.54 6.92 12.96
N GLY A 264 -9.71 6.81 13.59
CA GLY A 264 -10.02 5.76 14.56
C GLY A 264 -9.33 5.86 15.92
N TRP A 265 -9.72 4.96 16.82
CA TRP A 265 -9.10 4.75 18.13
C TRP A 265 -8.27 3.47 18.10
N PHE A 266 -7.18 3.48 17.34
CA PHE A 266 -6.15 2.45 17.47
C PHE A 266 -5.37 2.73 18.75
N SER A 267 -5.19 1.73 19.62
CA SER A 267 -4.33 1.82 20.81
C SER A 267 -2.99 1.04 20.71
N PRO A 268 -2.34 0.91 19.54
CA PRO A 268 -1.05 0.25 19.45
C PRO A 268 0.06 1.17 19.97
N GLU A 269 1.19 0.58 20.34
CA GLU A 269 2.35 1.35 20.77
C GLU A 269 2.98 2.13 19.61
N ARG A 270 2.84 1.65 18.36
CA ARG A 270 3.19 2.33 17.11
C ARG A 270 2.32 1.84 15.95
N ASN A 271 2.23 2.63 14.88
CA ASN A 271 1.55 2.23 13.64
C ASN A 271 2.17 2.91 12.42
N ALA A 272 1.88 2.35 11.24
CA ALA A 272 2.13 2.97 9.94
C ALA A 272 0.96 2.65 8.99
N ALA A 273 0.79 3.48 7.97
CA ALA A 273 -0.27 3.29 6.99
C ALA A 273 0.22 3.53 5.56
N ALA A 274 -0.31 2.76 4.62
CA ALA A 274 -0.09 2.93 3.19
C ALA A 274 -1.43 2.89 2.45
N PHE A 275 -1.66 3.81 1.52
CA PHE A 275 -2.83 3.77 0.66
C PHE A 275 -2.74 2.61 -0.33
N SER A 276 -3.89 2.00 -0.65
CA SER A 276 -3.98 1.08 -1.78
C SER A 276 -3.71 1.85 -3.09
N PRO A 277 -3.14 1.20 -4.12
CA PRO A 277 -2.78 1.88 -5.37
C PRO A 277 -3.98 2.52 -6.09
N ASP A 278 -5.17 1.94 -5.91
CA ASP A 278 -6.42 2.46 -6.48
C ASP A 278 -7.07 3.58 -5.65
N GLY A 279 -6.50 3.92 -4.49
CA GLY A 279 -6.98 4.94 -3.58
C GLY A 279 -8.28 4.60 -2.84
N LYS A 280 -8.78 3.36 -2.96
CA LYS A 280 -10.04 2.93 -2.33
C LYS A 280 -9.86 2.35 -0.94
N GLY A 281 -8.64 2.15 -0.47
CA GLY A 281 -8.34 1.56 0.82
C GLY A 281 -7.02 2.03 1.43
N VAL A 282 -6.80 1.62 2.68
CA VAL A 282 -5.55 1.84 3.42
C VAL A 282 -5.15 0.55 4.11
N ALA A 283 -3.89 0.16 3.98
CA ALA A 283 -3.26 -0.84 4.84
C ALA A 283 -2.72 -0.14 6.08
N VAL A 284 -2.93 -0.75 7.25
CA VAL A 284 -2.46 -0.26 8.54
C VAL A 284 -1.70 -1.37 9.24
N LEU A 285 -0.46 -1.11 9.62
CA LEU A 285 0.32 -1.96 10.51
C LEU A 285 0.13 -1.46 11.95
N LEU A 286 -0.35 -2.33 12.83
CA LEU A 286 -0.58 -2.06 14.25
C LEU A 286 0.45 -2.86 15.08
N LEU A 287 1.28 -2.16 15.85
CA LEU A 287 2.33 -2.78 16.68
C LEU A 287 1.92 -2.82 18.15
N GLN A 288 1.88 -4.02 18.74
CA GLN A 288 1.37 -4.20 20.10
C GLN A 288 2.45 -3.98 21.16
N SER A 289 2.03 -3.44 22.31
CA SER A 289 2.94 -3.18 23.44
C SER A 289 3.20 -4.42 24.30
N ASP A 290 2.24 -5.34 24.37
CA ASP A 290 2.40 -6.60 25.06
C ASP A 290 3.08 -7.60 24.11
N PRO A 291 4.29 -8.10 24.42
CA PRO A 291 4.99 -9.07 23.57
C PRO A 291 4.28 -10.44 23.48
N ARG A 292 3.17 -10.62 24.19
CA ARG A 292 2.27 -11.78 24.08
C ARG A 292 1.16 -11.57 23.05
N GLU A 293 0.92 -10.34 22.63
CA GLU A 293 0.00 -9.99 21.55
C GLU A 293 0.79 -9.89 20.23
N PRO A 294 0.22 -10.39 19.11
CA PRO A 294 0.89 -10.30 17.82
C PRO A 294 0.83 -8.89 17.26
N ASP A 295 1.85 -8.52 16.47
CA ASP A 295 1.73 -7.38 15.56
C ASP A 295 0.77 -7.76 14.43
N GLU A 296 -0.03 -6.81 13.94
CA GLU A 296 -1.09 -7.10 12.98
C GLU A 296 -1.05 -6.16 11.77
N VAL A 297 -1.20 -6.72 10.56
CA VAL A 297 -1.42 -5.93 9.33
C VAL A 297 -2.89 -6.03 8.94
N TRP A 298 -3.52 -4.89 8.75
CA TRP A 298 -4.92 -4.77 8.43
C TRP A 298 -5.12 -3.98 7.15
N THR A 299 -6.26 -4.16 6.49
CA THR A 299 -6.75 -3.26 5.44
C THR A 299 -8.15 -2.77 5.76
N THR A 300 -8.48 -1.61 5.22
CA THR A 300 -9.79 -1.02 5.36
C THR A 300 -10.16 -0.23 4.12
N ALA A 301 -11.45 -0.21 3.80
CA ALA A 301 -11.97 0.63 2.74
C ALA A 301 -11.98 2.10 3.17
N LEU A 302 -11.59 2.98 2.26
CA LEU A 302 -11.74 4.41 2.39
C LEU A 302 -13.12 4.82 1.89
N ASN A 303 -13.92 5.44 2.76
CA ASN A 303 -14.96 6.33 2.30
C ASN A 303 -14.39 7.75 2.15
N ARG A 304 -15.02 8.59 1.31
CA ARG A 304 -14.54 9.97 1.04
C ARG A 304 -14.38 10.84 2.29
N GLU A 305 -14.99 10.45 3.41
CA GLU A 305 -14.92 11.16 4.69
C GLU A 305 -14.01 10.47 5.73
N PHE A 306 -13.33 9.38 5.37
CA PHE A 306 -12.54 8.50 6.25
C PHE A 306 -13.33 8.01 7.49
N GLU A 307 -14.65 8.17 7.53
CA GLU A 307 -15.53 7.73 8.61
C GLU A 307 -15.48 6.21 8.83
N GLY A 308 -15.16 5.41 7.81
CA GLY A 308 -14.99 3.96 7.93
C GLY A 308 -13.82 3.53 8.81
N LEU A 309 -12.88 4.45 9.08
CA LEU A 309 -11.81 4.27 10.05
C LEU A 309 -12.16 4.87 11.43
N VAL A 310 -13.20 5.71 11.54
CA VAL A 310 -13.46 6.57 12.71
C VAL A 310 -14.37 5.91 13.76
N THR A 311 -15.08 4.83 13.43
CA THR A 311 -16.16 4.31 14.29
C THR A 311 -15.90 2.94 14.90
N GLY A 312 -14.76 2.74 15.59
CA GLY A 312 -14.58 1.66 16.59
C GLY A 312 -14.96 0.22 16.18
N GLY A 313 -15.13 -0.05 14.89
CA GLY A 313 -15.24 -1.38 14.33
C GLY A 313 -13.84 -1.90 14.03
N PRO A 314 -13.63 -3.23 14.03
CA PRO A 314 -12.36 -3.78 13.60
C PRO A 314 -12.06 -3.31 12.17
N PRO A 315 -10.78 -3.15 11.80
CA PRO A 315 -10.42 -2.92 10.41
C PRO A 315 -11.01 -4.02 9.52
N VAL A 316 -11.41 -3.67 8.29
CA VAL A 316 -12.33 -4.49 7.48
C VAL A 316 -11.73 -5.82 7.03
N ALA A 317 -10.40 -5.98 7.02
CA ALA A 317 -9.76 -7.30 6.87
C ALA A 317 -8.39 -7.37 7.55
N LEU A 318 -8.18 -8.36 8.41
CA LEU A 318 -6.86 -8.74 8.93
C LEU A 318 -6.11 -9.55 7.87
N LEU A 319 -4.88 -9.13 7.55
CA LEU A 319 -4.04 -9.80 6.56
C LEU A 319 -3.02 -10.73 7.18
N THR A 320 -2.40 -10.33 8.30
CA THR A 320 -1.45 -11.21 8.98
C THR A 320 -1.32 -10.90 10.48
N ARG A 321 -1.01 -11.94 11.27
CA ARG A 321 -0.60 -11.84 12.67
C ARG A 321 0.84 -12.31 12.81
N SER A 322 1.70 -11.44 13.30
CA SER A 322 3.11 -11.73 13.52
C SER A 322 3.39 -12.01 14.99
N PHE A 323 3.72 -13.26 15.30
CA PHE A 323 4.14 -13.69 16.65
C PHE A 323 5.66 -13.84 16.73
N GLY A 324 6.30 -13.12 17.66
CA GLY A 324 7.74 -13.25 17.93
C GLY A 324 8.66 -12.56 16.91
N THR A 325 8.10 -12.05 15.81
CA THR A 325 8.77 -11.14 14.88
C THR A 325 8.30 -9.72 15.20
N SER A 326 9.20 -8.90 15.76
CA SER A 326 8.89 -7.51 16.13
C SER A 326 8.91 -6.65 14.87
N LEU A 327 7.73 -6.45 14.29
CA LEU A 327 7.61 -5.63 13.09
C LEU A 327 7.95 -4.16 13.41
N GLN A 328 8.47 -3.45 12.43
CA GLN A 328 8.70 -2.01 12.44
C GLN A 328 7.59 -1.31 11.65
N PRO A 329 7.26 -0.05 11.97
CA PRO A 329 6.19 0.70 11.31
C PRO A 329 6.61 1.14 9.89
N ASP A 330 6.84 0.17 9.02
CA ASP A 330 7.18 0.34 7.61
C ASP A 330 6.28 -0.59 6.80
N ILE A 331 5.36 -0.01 6.02
CA ILE A 331 4.44 -0.77 5.17
C ILE A 331 4.37 -0.14 3.79
N ALA A 332 4.40 -0.97 2.74
CA ALA A 332 4.31 -0.50 1.36
C ALA A 332 3.43 -1.43 0.51
N TRP A 333 2.42 -0.87 -0.13
CA TRP A 333 1.53 -1.62 -1.04
C TRP A 333 2.19 -1.83 -2.39
N ALA A 334 2.14 -3.05 -2.91
CA ALA A 334 2.55 -3.38 -4.27
C ALA A 334 1.71 -2.60 -5.30
N PRO A 335 2.28 -2.11 -6.41
CA PRO A 335 1.54 -1.26 -7.35
C PRO A 335 0.37 -1.95 -8.04
N ASP A 336 0.34 -3.28 -8.08
CA ASP A 336 -0.74 -4.09 -8.64
C ASP A 336 -1.89 -4.36 -7.65
N GLY A 337 -1.73 -3.96 -6.40
CA GLY A 337 -2.75 -4.14 -5.36
C GLY A 337 -2.72 -5.50 -4.65
N ARG A 338 -1.87 -6.45 -5.05
CA ARG A 338 -1.99 -7.85 -4.63
C ARG A 338 -1.23 -8.20 -3.36
N GLU A 339 -0.18 -7.44 -3.04
CA GLU A 339 0.75 -7.74 -1.96
C GLU A 339 1.14 -6.46 -1.19
N LEU A 340 1.65 -6.64 0.03
CA LEU A 340 2.22 -5.62 0.89
C LEU A 340 3.62 -6.05 1.34
N LEU A 341 4.50 -5.08 1.55
CA LEU A 341 5.79 -5.30 2.18
C LEU A 341 5.79 -4.75 3.60
N VAL A 342 6.25 -5.56 4.54
CA VAL A 342 6.51 -5.16 5.94
C VAL A 342 7.93 -5.56 6.35
N SER A 343 8.43 -5.04 7.47
CA SER A 343 9.79 -5.33 7.94
C SER A 343 9.86 -5.54 9.45
N ASP A 344 10.78 -6.39 9.91
CA ASP A 344 11.08 -6.61 11.33
C ASP A 344 12.34 -5.87 11.83
N GLY A 345 12.96 -5.06 10.95
CA GLY A 345 14.23 -4.39 11.23
C GLY A 345 15.47 -5.13 10.72
N GLU A 346 15.34 -6.39 10.29
CA GLU A 346 16.39 -7.17 9.64
C GLU A 346 15.95 -7.75 8.29
N TRP A 347 14.69 -8.18 8.20
CA TRP A 347 14.07 -8.81 7.05
C TRP A 347 12.84 -8.04 6.59
N ILE A 348 12.66 -8.03 5.28
CA ILE A 348 11.45 -7.63 4.59
C ILE A 348 10.65 -8.88 4.28
N TYR A 349 9.36 -8.79 4.55
CA TYR A 349 8.38 -9.84 4.35
C TYR A 349 7.33 -9.37 3.34
N GLU A 350 6.88 -10.29 2.51
CA GLU A 350 5.69 -10.15 1.67
C GLU A 350 4.48 -10.65 2.44
N VAL A 351 3.38 -9.90 2.32
CA VAL A 351 2.07 -10.19 2.91
C VAL A 351 1.06 -10.11 1.78
N ASP A 352 0.35 -11.20 1.50
CA ASP A 352 -0.71 -11.20 0.50
C ASP A 352 -1.85 -10.27 0.96
N ALA A 353 -2.32 -9.41 0.06
CA ALA A 353 -3.45 -8.53 0.33
C ALA A 353 -4.79 -9.28 0.36
N THR A 354 -4.80 -10.51 -0.15
CA THR A 354 -5.95 -11.45 -0.15
C THR A 354 -5.46 -12.84 0.30
N PRO A 355 -5.13 -13.03 1.59
CA PRO A 355 -4.64 -14.31 2.07
C PRO A 355 -5.68 -15.41 1.89
N THR A 356 -5.26 -16.56 1.37
CA THR A 356 -6.10 -17.77 1.20
C THR A 356 -5.73 -18.88 2.20
N GLY A 357 -5.06 -18.53 3.31
CA GLY A 357 -4.51 -19.47 4.31
C GLY A 357 -4.38 -18.85 5.70
N ASP A 358 -3.65 -19.51 6.61
CA ASP A 358 -3.43 -19.00 7.98
C ASP A 358 -2.76 -17.63 7.92
N LEU A 359 -3.38 -16.65 8.59
CA LEU A 359 -2.88 -15.29 8.67
C LEU A 359 -1.50 -15.23 9.34
N GLN A 360 -1.12 -16.20 10.17
CA GLN A 360 0.23 -16.29 10.75
C GLN A 360 1.29 -16.69 9.72
N ASP A 361 0.89 -17.42 8.67
CA ASP A 361 1.78 -17.88 7.59
C ASP A 361 1.77 -16.91 6.39
N ASN A 362 0.92 -15.88 6.40
CA ASN A 362 0.88 -14.81 5.38
C ASN A 362 2.02 -13.78 5.54
N LEU A 363 3.23 -14.25 5.86
CA LEU A 363 4.45 -13.49 6.02
C LEU A 363 5.61 -14.27 5.39
N THR A 364 5.86 -14.02 4.11
CA THR A 364 6.94 -14.71 3.39
C THR A 364 8.22 -13.88 3.43
N GLN A 365 9.32 -14.46 3.93
CA GLN A 365 10.62 -13.80 3.93
C GLN A 365 11.13 -13.58 2.51
N LEU A 366 11.26 -12.32 2.11
CA LEU A 366 11.75 -11.95 0.78
C LEU A 366 13.27 -11.70 0.80
N THR A 367 13.71 -10.71 1.58
CA THR A 367 15.12 -10.27 1.57
C THR A 367 15.50 -9.54 2.85
N ARG A 368 16.81 -9.46 3.13
CA ARG A 368 17.31 -8.71 4.29
C ARG A 368 17.28 -7.22 4.01
N GLY A 369 16.58 -6.45 4.82
CA GLY A 369 16.44 -5.00 4.68
C GLY A 369 15.36 -4.44 5.61
N THR A 370 15.14 -3.14 5.52
CA THR A 370 14.11 -2.38 6.24
C THR A 370 13.52 -1.31 5.33
N THR A 371 12.43 -0.66 5.77
CA THR A 371 11.81 0.49 5.07
C THR A 371 11.60 0.23 3.56
N PRO A 372 10.88 -0.84 3.18
CA PRO A 372 10.67 -1.17 1.78
C PRO A 372 9.74 -0.17 1.09
N THR A 373 9.96 0.06 -0.20
CA THR A 373 9.07 0.83 -1.07
C THR A 373 9.06 0.21 -2.47
N TRP A 374 7.96 0.36 -3.19
CA TRP A 374 7.82 -0.16 -4.55
C TRP A 374 8.11 0.90 -5.60
N GLN A 375 8.81 0.49 -6.64
CA GLN A 375 8.80 1.21 -7.89
C GLN A 375 7.43 1.00 -8.56
N PRO A 376 6.71 2.08 -8.91
CA PRO A 376 5.41 1.97 -9.58
C PRO A 376 5.46 1.16 -10.87
N LEU A 377 4.35 0.56 -11.27
CA LEU A 377 4.16 -0.06 -12.59
C LEU A 377 3.72 0.99 -13.61
N PRO A 378 4.04 0.83 -14.91
CA PRO A 378 3.52 1.74 -15.92
C PRO A 378 2.00 1.57 -16.02
N ALA A 379 1.26 2.67 -16.20
CA ALA A 379 -0.20 2.67 -16.28
C ALA A 379 -0.75 1.68 -17.33
N ASP A 380 0.02 1.39 -18.38
CA ASP A 380 -0.34 0.44 -19.44
C ASP A 380 -0.27 -1.05 -19.02
N VAL A 381 0.38 -1.37 -17.89
CA VAL A 381 0.41 -2.72 -17.28
C VAL A 381 -0.69 -2.86 -16.23
N VAL A 382 -1.16 -1.74 -15.66
CA VAL A 382 -2.30 -1.68 -14.73
C VAL A 382 -3.66 -1.76 -15.47
N THR A 383 -3.66 -1.61 -16.81
CA THR A 383 -4.87 -1.63 -17.65
C THR A 383 -5.31 -3.02 -18.14
N LEU A 384 -5.13 -4.06 -17.33
CA LEU A 384 -6.09 -5.17 -17.26
C LEU A 384 -7.07 -4.92 -16.11
N THR A 385 -7.63 -3.72 -16.08
CA THR A 385 -8.80 -3.35 -15.28
C THR A 385 -10.01 -3.32 -16.23
N PRO A 386 -11.16 -3.92 -15.86
CA PRO A 386 -12.40 -3.78 -16.63
C PRO A 386 -12.79 -2.29 -16.71
N GLU A 387 -13.37 -1.88 -17.84
CA GLU A 387 -13.83 -0.49 -18.03
C GLU A 387 -14.68 0.00 -16.84
N PRO A 388 -14.51 1.27 -16.41
CA PRO A 388 -15.32 1.83 -15.35
C PRO A 388 -16.77 2.00 -15.83
N SER A 389 -17.69 1.32 -15.14
CA SER A 389 -19.11 1.69 -15.14
C SER A 389 -19.24 3.11 -14.55
N PRO A 390 -20.08 3.99 -15.13
CA PRO A 390 -20.08 5.42 -14.79
C PRO A 390 -20.50 5.68 -13.33
N GLU A 391 -19.84 6.65 -12.69
CA GLU A 391 -20.08 7.06 -11.30
C GLU A 391 -21.54 7.49 -11.03
N PRO A 392 -22.06 7.27 -9.81
CA PRO A 392 -23.43 7.57 -9.43
C PRO A 392 -23.61 9.07 -9.17
N SER A 393 -24.60 9.67 -9.82
CA SER A 393 -25.19 10.93 -9.39
C SER A 393 -26.23 10.67 -8.31
N THR A 394 -26.09 11.36 -7.18
CA THR A 394 -27.10 11.69 -6.16
C THR A 394 -27.88 10.53 -5.53
N SER A 395 -27.84 10.43 -4.20
CA SER A 395 -28.80 9.62 -3.43
C SER A 395 -30.25 9.88 -3.86
N PRO A 396 -31.01 8.80 -4.08
CA PRO A 396 -32.26 8.65 -3.36
C PRO A 396 -32.38 7.23 -2.77
N GLU A 397 -33.29 7.11 -1.81
CA GLU A 397 -33.71 5.90 -1.13
C GLU A 397 -34.07 4.75 -2.10
N ASP A 398 -33.71 3.51 -1.72
CA ASP A 398 -34.28 2.24 -2.19
C ASP A 398 -34.39 1.99 -3.71
N GLU A 399 -33.27 1.85 -4.42
CA GLU A 399 -33.21 0.99 -5.61
C GLU A 399 -32.33 -0.23 -5.32
N ARG A 400 -32.98 -1.35 -4.94
CA ARG A 400 -32.31 -2.66 -4.89
C ARG A 400 -31.70 -2.95 -6.25
N VAL A 401 -30.40 -3.27 -6.25
CA VAL A 401 -29.64 -3.47 -7.50
C VAL A 401 -30.18 -4.72 -8.20
N MET A 402 -30.63 -4.51 -9.43
CA MET A 402 -31.19 -5.55 -10.28
C MET A 402 -30.16 -6.01 -11.29
N VAL A 403 -29.80 -7.29 -11.27
CA VAL A 403 -28.78 -7.88 -12.14
C VAL A 403 -29.45 -8.69 -13.25
N GLU A 404 -29.09 -8.38 -14.50
CA GLU A 404 -29.41 -9.22 -15.65
C GLU A 404 -28.40 -10.37 -15.72
N ILE A 405 -28.90 -11.59 -15.67
CA ILE A 405 -28.10 -12.83 -15.70
C ILE A 405 -28.40 -13.68 -16.93
N GLY A 406 -29.07 -13.12 -17.94
CA GLY A 406 -29.41 -13.84 -19.17
C GLY A 406 -30.55 -14.89 -19.05
N LEU A 407 -31.04 -15.17 -17.84
CA LEU A 407 -32.26 -15.95 -17.59
C LEU A 407 -33.54 -15.11 -17.83
N PRO A 408 -34.74 -15.72 -17.96
CA PRO A 408 -36.00 -15.00 -18.22
C PRO A 408 -36.46 -14.07 -17.08
N TYR A 409 -35.66 -13.93 -16.03
CA TYR A 409 -35.87 -13.07 -14.88
C TYR A 409 -34.54 -12.45 -14.47
N ARG A 410 -34.62 -11.32 -13.78
CA ARG A 410 -33.48 -10.63 -13.16
C ARG A 410 -33.33 -11.06 -11.70
N LEU A 411 -32.17 -10.81 -11.12
CA LEU A 411 -31.95 -11.01 -9.69
C LEU A 411 -31.93 -9.66 -8.96
N CYS A 412 -32.60 -9.62 -7.82
CA CYS A 412 -32.52 -8.57 -6.80
C CYS A 412 -31.42 -8.90 -5.80
N ASP A 413 -30.78 -7.86 -5.26
CA ASP A 413 -29.83 -7.99 -4.14
C ASP A 413 -28.71 -9.00 -4.44
N ALA A 414 -28.34 -9.13 -5.73
CA ALA A 414 -27.45 -10.19 -6.18
C ALA A 414 -25.97 -9.82 -6.05
N THR A 415 -25.22 -10.71 -5.45
CA THR A 415 -23.75 -10.72 -5.39
C THR A 415 -23.20 -11.74 -6.39
N ARG A 416 -21.93 -11.60 -6.78
CA ARG A 416 -21.31 -12.37 -7.87
C ARG A 416 -19.91 -12.85 -7.49
N LEU A 417 -19.57 -14.07 -7.91
CA LEU A 417 -18.22 -14.63 -7.88
C LEU A 417 -17.87 -15.18 -9.26
N ASP A 418 -16.72 -14.79 -9.80
CA ASP A 418 -16.20 -15.26 -11.09
C ASP A 418 -15.02 -16.21 -10.92
N GLY A 419 -14.62 -16.86 -12.00
CA GLY A 419 -13.40 -17.66 -12.02
C GLY A 419 -13.61 -19.12 -11.61
N ILE A 420 -14.85 -19.60 -11.61
CA ILE A 420 -15.23 -20.91 -11.07
C ILE A 420 -15.09 -21.97 -12.17
N ASP A 421 -14.24 -22.98 -11.99
CA ASP A 421 -14.14 -24.13 -12.90
C ASP A 421 -15.21 -25.18 -12.57
N TRP A 422 -16.47 -24.83 -12.82
CA TRP A 422 -17.63 -25.68 -12.55
C TRP A 422 -17.58 -27.06 -13.22
N LEU A 423 -16.94 -27.14 -14.39
CA LEU A 423 -16.92 -28.33 -15.23
C LEU A 423 -15.62 -29.12 -15.11
N GLY A 424 -14.59 -28.54 -14.48
CA GLY A 424 -13.28 -29.15 -14.30
C GLY A 424 -12.49 -29.32 -15.60
N ASP A 425 -12.79 -28.48 -16.59
CA ASP A 425 -12.17 -28.49 -17.91
C ASP A 425 -11.28 -27.25 -18.16
N GLY A 426 -11.13 -26.40 -17.14
CA GLY A 426 -10.39 -25.15 -17.18
C GLY A 426 -11.17 -23.99 -17.78
N THR A 427 -12.46 -24.15 -18.09
CA THR A 427 -13.34 -23.03 -18.42
C THR A 427 -13.83 -22.38 -17.14
N HIS A 428 -13.77 -21.03 -17.10
CA HIS A 428 -14.07 -20.29 -15.89
C HIS A 428 -15.43 -19.61 -16.03
N GLY A 429 -16.38 -20.09 -15.24
CA GLY A 429 -17.72 -19.55 -15.15
C GLY A 429 -17.91 -18.55 -13.99
N THR A 430 -19.18 -18.24 -13.74
CA THR A 430 -19.62 -17.25 -12.76
C THR A 430 -20.80 -17.79 -11.94
N ALA A 431 -20.84 -17.43 -10.65
CA ALA A 431 -21.98 -17.62 -9.77
C ALA A 431 -22.62 -16.28 -9.42
N TRP A 432 -23.94 -16.25 -9.29
CA TRP A 432 -24.68 -15.18 -8.64
C TRP A 432 -25.51 -15.72 -7.49
N VAL A 433 -25.52 -15.04 -6.34
CA VAL A 433 -26.41 -15.34 -5.21
C VAL A 433 -27.31 -14.15 -5.00
N GLY A 434 -28.62 -14.35 -5.07
CA GLY A 434 -29.59 -13.25 -4.91
C GLY A 434 -31.03 -13.76 -4.96
N THR A 435 -31.99 -12.85 -5.00
CA THR A 435 -33.42 -13.19 -5.07
C THR A 435 -33.96 -13.02 -6.48
N ARG A 436 -34.79 -13.96 -6.96
CA ARG A 436 -35.48 -13.76 -8.24
C ARG A 436 -36.47 -12.58 -8.16
N ALA A 437 -36.38 -11.68 -9.13
CA ALA A 437 -37.37 -10.63 -9.30
C ALA A 437 -38.75 -11.21 -9.64
N LEU A 438 -39.80 -10.53 -9.19
CA LEU A 438 -41.18 -10.88 -9.48
C LEU A 438 -41.48 -10.73 -10.99
N PRO A 439 -42.51 -11.42 -11.53
CA PRO A 439 -42.86 -11.33 -12.96
C PRO A 439 -43.22 -9.92 -13.45
N ASP A 440 -43.60 -9.02 -12.54
CA ASP A 440 -43.86 -7.61 -12.83
C ASP A 440 -42.58 -6.74 -12.83
N GLY A 441 -41.42 -7.36 -12.56
CA GLY A 441 -40.10 -6.74 -12.57
C GLY A 441 -39.69 -6.10 -11.25
N SER A 442 -40.50 -6.20 -10.20
CA SER A 442 -40.20 -5.68 -8.85
C SER A 442 -39.44 -6.68 -7.97
N CYS A 443 -38.81 -6.18 -6.91
CA CYS A 443 -38.11 -7.02 -5.94
C CYS A 443 -39.04 -7.46 -4.79
N PRO A 444 -38.96 -8.73 -4.35
CA PRO A 444 -39.73 -9.19 -3.20
C PRO A 444 -39.37 -8.43 -1.90
N GLU A 445 -40.39 -8.11 -1.10
CA GLU A 445 -40.23 -7.44 0.19
C GLU A 445 -40.09 -8.46 1.33
N GLY A 446 -38.86 -8.80 1.71
CA GLY A 446 -38.57 -9.65 2.89
C GLY A 446 -37.39 -10.59 2.67
N SER A 447 -36.83 -11.13 3.76
CA SER A 447 -35.72 -12.11 3.74
C SER A 447 -36.14 -13.53 3.36
N ASP A 448 -37.45 -13.82 3.36
CA ASP A 448 -37.98 -15.17 3.17
C ASP A 448 -38.30 -15.51 1.70
N ASP A 449 -38.08 -14.58 0.77
CA ASP A 449 -38.41 -14.77 -0.64
C ASP A 449 -37.16 -15.16 -1.47
N GLY A 450 -36.93 -16.46 -1.56
CA GLY A 450 -36.41 -17.08 -2.78
C GLY A 450 -34.96 -16.79 -3.19
N TYR A 451 -34.05 -16.59 -2.23
CA TYR A 451 -32.62 -16.57 -2.52
C TYR A 451 -32.18 -17.86 -3.20
N GLY A 452 -31.24 -17.78 -4.12
CA GLY A 452 -30.68 -18.96 -4.77
C GLY A 452 -29.44 -18.63 -5.57
N VAL A 453 -28.87 -19.67 -6.15
CA VAL A 453 -27.62 -19.59 -6.90
C VAL A 453 -27.94 -19.66 -8.38
N ALA A 454 -27.55 -18.66 -9.15
CA ALA A 454 -27.45 -18.76 -10.61
C ALA A 454 -26.01 -19.12 -10.98
N ALA A 455 -25.81 -19.97 -11.98
CA ALA A 455 -24.49 -20.36 -12.46
C ALA A 455 -24.43 -20.24 -13.99
N ASP A 456 -23.40 -19.57 -14.47
CA ASP A 456 -22.87 -19.60 -15.83
C ASP A 456 -21.66 -20.53 -15.79
N PHE A 457 -21.72 -21.65 -16.50
CA PHE A 457 -20.70 -22.69 -16.43
C PHE A 457 -19.52 -22.39 -17.36
N GLU A 458 -19.76 -21.74 -18.50
CA GLU A 458 -18.76 -21.47 -19.54
C GLU A 458 -18.14 -20.07 -19.51
N GLY A 459 -18.70 -19.16 -18.72
CA GLY A 459 -18.23 -17.78 -18.58
C GLY A 459 -18.63 -16.88 -19.75
N ASP A 460 -19.75 -17.15 -20.42
CA ASP A 460 -20.23 -16.32 -21.53
C ASP A 460 -21.06 -15.09 -21.09
N GLY A 461 -21.28 -14.97 -19.78
CA GLY A 461 -22.05 -13.91 -19.14
C GLY A 461 -23.55 -14.20 -19.04
N VAL A 462 -24.00 -15.39 -19.43
CA VAL A 462 -25.39 -15.85 -19.37
C VAL A 462 -25.45 -17.02 -18.40
N ALA A 463 -26.22 -16.89 -17.32
CA ALA A 463 -26.45 -18.00 -16.42
C ALA A 463 -27.19 -19.14 -17.13
N ASP A 464 -26.55 -20.30 -17.18
CA ASP A 464 -27.12 -21.53 -17.69
C ASP A 464 -28.24 -22.05 -16.80
N ARG A 465 -28.01 -21.96 -15.49
CA ARG A 465 -28.85 -22.62 -14.49
C ARG A 465 -29.10 -21.74 -13.28
N TRP A 466 -30.19 -22.09 -12.62
CA TRP A 466 -30.59 -21.55 -11.33
C TRP A 466 -30.85 -22.72 -10.39
N SER A 467 -30.44 -22.60 -9.13
CA SER A 467 -30.64 -23.63 -8.12
C SER A 467 -32.12 -23.90 -7.94
N GLY A 468 -32.55 -25.14 -8.19
CA GLY A 468 -33.97 -25.50 -8.07
C GLY A 468 -34.57 -25.22 -6.69
N GLU A 469 -33.72 -25.11 -5.67
CA GLU A 469 -34.07 -24.84 -4.28
C GLU A 469 -33.70 -23.42 -3.88
N THR A 470 -34.51 -22.90 -2.96
CA THR A 470 -34.30 -21.60 -2.34
C THR A 470 -33.48 -21.75 -1.08
N ILE A 471 -32.58 -20.80 -0.83
CA ILE A 471 -31.86 -20.67 0.43
C ILE A 471 -32.85 -20.17 1.47
N GLU A 472 -33.33 -21.07 2.33
CA GLU A 472 -34.23 -20.73 3.43
C GLU A 472 -33.49 -19.91 4.49
N HIS A 473 -34.17 -18.92 5.09
CA HIS A 473 -33.63 -18.06 6.14
C HIS A 473 -32.35 -17.28 5.78
N CYS A 474 -32.23 -16.90 4.50
CA CYS A 474 -31.12 -16.11 4.01
C CYS A 474 -31.06 -14.71 4.64
N VAL A 475 -29.96 -14.41 5.34
CA VAL A 475 -29.65 -13.07 5.85
C VAL A 475 -28.23 -12.71 5.43
N GLY A 476 -28.11 -11.93 4.35
CA GLY A 476 -26.81 -11.53 3.80
C GLY A 476 -26.11 -12.62 2.99
N CYS A 477 -26.86 -13.42 2.21
CA CYS A 477 -26.22 -14.49 1.45
C CYS A 477 -25.38 -13.95 0.30
N GLU A 478 -24.18 -14.50 0.16
CA GLU A 478 -23.25 -14.16 -0.91
C GLU A 478 -22.35 -15.35 -1.22
N PRO A 479 -21.84 -15.46 -2.46
CA PRO A 479 -20.82 -16.44 -2.78
C PRO A 479 -19.55 -16.07 -2.01
N PHE A 480 -18.97 -17.05 -1.30
CA PHE A 480 -17.78 -16.87 -0.48
C PHE A 480 -16.51 -17.19 -1.27
N GLU A 481 -16.42 -18.42 -1.77
CA GLU A 481 -15.26 -18.95 -2.49
C GLU A 481 -15.71 -20.16 -3.34
N ALA A 482 -14.91 -20.54 -4.33
CA ALA A 482 -15.10 -21.79 -5.04
C ALA A 482 -13.76 -22.55 -5.17
N VAL A 483 -13.79 -23.84 -4.87
CA VAL A 483 -12.59 -24.71 -4.89
C VAL A 483 -13.02 -26.17 -5.03
N ASP A 484 -12.17 -27.00 -5.64
CA ASP A 484 -12.32 -28.47 -5.71
C ASP A 484 -12.25 -29.12 -4.32
N LEU A 485 -13.40 -29.13 -3.64
CA LEU A 485 -13.60 -29.58 -2.26
C LEU A 485 -13.67 -31.09 -2.13
N ASN A 486 -14.00 -31.80 -3.21
CA ASN A 486 -14.07 -33.26 -3.23
C ASN A 486 -12.94 -33.92 -4.06
N GLY A 487 -12.02 -33.14 -4.61
CA GLY A 487 -10.87 -33.63 -5.37
C GLY A 487 -11.27 -34.32 -6.67
N ASP A 488 -12.42 -33.97 -7.25
CA ASP A 488 -12.90 -34.53 -8.51
C ASP A 488 -12.52 -33.72 -9.75
N GLY A 489 -11.84 -32.59 -9.52
CA GLY A 489 -11.33 -31.68 -10.52
C GLY A 489 -12.31 -30.56 -10.88
N ARG A 490 -13.48 -30.48 -10.24
CA ARG A 490 -14.48 -29.42 -10.45
C ARG A 490 -14.59 -28.56 -9.20
N ASP A 491 -14.79 -27.28 -9.37
CA ASP A 491 -14.96 -26.38 -8.23
C ASP A 491 -16.36 -26.50 -7.62
N GLU A 492 -16.39 -26.61 -6.29
CA GLU A 492 -17.59 -26.44 -5.48
C GLU A 492 -17.68 -25.01 -4.96
N LEU A 493 -18.84 -24.37 -5.13
CA LEU A 493 -19.14 -23.05 -4.62
C LEU A 493 -19.55 -23.12 -3.14
N ILE A 494 -18.92 -22.32 -2.30
CA ILE A 494 -19.28 -22.09 -0.91
C ILE A 494 -20.11 -20.81 -0.85
N VAL A 495 -21.25 -20.87 -0.18
CA VAL A 495 -22.17 -19.74 -0.02
C VAL A 495 -22.38 -19.47 1.47
N VAL A 496 -22.23 -18.20 1.86
CA VAL A 496 -22.67 -17.75 3.19
C VAL A 496 -24.19 -17.73 3.18
N LEU A 497 -24.83 -18.46 4.10
CA LEU A 497 -26.30 -18.53 4.19
C LEU A 497 -26.86 -17.56 5.22
N GLN A 498 -26.08 -17.28 6.28
CA GLN A 498 -26.53 -16.44 7.37
C GLN A 498 -25.37 -15.68 8.04
N TYR A 499 -25.54 -14.37 8.23
CA TYR A 499 -24.57 -13.46 8.84
C TYR A 499 -24.99 -13.03 10.27
N PHE A 500 -24.45 -13.67 11.32
CA PHE A 500 -24.61 -13.28 12.74
C PHE A 500 -23.33 -13.59 13.54
N SER A 501 -23.40 -13.65 14.89
CA SER A 501 -22.28 -14.05 15.76
C SER A 501 -21.76 -15.47 15.53
N ILE A 502 -22.44 -16.25 14.69
CA ILE A 502 -22.02 -17.55 14.17
C ILE A 502 -22.41 -17.55 12.69
N MET A 503 -21.46 -17.93 11.82
CA MET A 503 -21.66 -17.91 10.36
C MET A 503 -22.14 -19.28 9.89
N GLN A 504 -23.17 -19.31 9.05
CA GLN A 504 -23.64 -20.54 8.41
C GLN A 504 -23.21 -20.59 6.96
N TYR A 505 -22.68 -21.74 6.53
CA TYR A 505 -22.25 -21.98 5.15
C TYR A 505 -23.00 -23.14 4.53
N GLY A 506 -23.18 -23.08 3.21
CA GLY A 506 -23.66 -24.17 2.37
C GLY A 506 -22.73 -24.40 1.17
N ILE A 507 -22.70 -25.62 0.67
CA ILE A 507 -21.87 -26.01 -0.48
C ILE A 507 -22.76 -26.32 -1.68
N TYR A 508 -22.41 -25.80 -2.84
CA TYR A 508 -23.13 -25.93 -4.10
C TYR A 508 -22.19 -26.43 -5.20
N ALA A 509 -22.72 -27.21 -6.14
CA ALA A 509 -21.94 -27.78 -7.23
C ALA A 509 -22.74 -27.89 -8.52
N ALA A 510 -22.01 -27.92 -9.64
CA ALA A 510 -22.57 -28.23 -10.95
C ALA A 510 -22.61 -29.76 -11.14
N LEU A 511 -23.80 -30.36 -11.01
CA LEU A 511 -23.98 -31.81 -11.07
C LEU A 511 -24.89 -32.23 -12.23
N PRO A 512 -24.62 -33.38 -12.88
CA PRO A 512 -25.50 -33.93 -13.89
C PRO A 512 -26.77 -34.52 -13.24
N VAL A 513 -27.92 -33.91 -13.51
CA VAL A 513 -29.25 -34.37 -13.07
C VAL A 513 -30.10 -34.67 -14.32
N ASP A 514 -30.57 -35.90 -14.47
CA ASP A 514 -31.42 -36.34 -15.59
C ASP A 514 -30.90 -35.99 -17.01
N GLY A 515 -29.57 -35.89 -17.16
CA GLY A 515 -28.91 -35.59 -18.43
C GLY A 515 -28.69 -34.10 -18.71
N THR A 516 -29.01 -33.22 -17.77
CA THR A 516 -28.64 -31.79 -17.78
C THR A 516 -27.71 -31.47 -16.61
N THR A 517 -26.77 -30.54 -16.79
CA THR A 517 -26.01 -30.00 -15.65
C THR A 517 -26.90 -29.00 -14.92
N GLU A 518 -27.00 -29.16 -13.61
CA GLU A 518 -27.77 -28.31 -12.69
C GLU A 518 -26.85 -27.81 -11.56
N VAL A 519 -27.10 -26.61 -11.05
CA VAL A 519 -26.45 -26.12 -9.82
C VAL A 519 -27.29 -26.55 -8.61
N VAL A 520 -26.71 -27.35 -7.72
CA VAL A 520 -27.42 -27.96 -6.60
C VAL A 520 -26.63 -27.85 -5.31
N ALA A 521 -27.33 -27.73 -4.18
CA ALA A 521 -26.70 -27.84 -2.87
C ALA A 521 -26.26 -29.29 -2.62
N PHE A 522 -25.09 -29.46 -2.01
CA PHE A 522 -24.71 -30.73 -1.39
C PHE A 522 -25.75 -31.11 -0.34
N ARG A 523 -26.04 -32.40 -0.20
CA ARG A 523 -27.01 -32.90 0.78
C ARG A 523 -26.39 -33.85 1.77
N THR A 524 -26.88 -33.84 3.00
CA THR A 524 -26.46 -34.80 4.01
C THR A 524 -26.95 -36.20 3.62
N GLY A 525 -26.02 -37.14 3.47
CA GLY A 525 -26.28 -38.55 3.22
C GLY A 525 -26.86 -39.26 4.45
N GLY A 526 -27.62 -40.32 4.21
CA GLY A 526 -28.25 -41.10 5.28
C GLY A 526 -27.29 -42.08 5.97
N PRO A 527 -27.44 -42.29 7.31
CA PRO A 527 -28.35 -41.59 8.21
C PRO A 527 -27.75 -40.25 8.67
N GLY A 528 -28.57 -39.19 8.70
CA GLY A 528 -28.18 -37.88 9.23
C GLY A 528 -27.78 -37.93 10.71
N HIS A 529 -27.02 -36.93 11.18
CA HIS A 529 -26.47 -36.90 12.54
C HIS A 529 -27.11 -35.83 13.42
N ALA A 530 -27.93 -36.29 14.39
CA ALA A 530 -28.73 -35.40 15.23
C ALA A 530 -27.91 -34.50 16.17
N GLN A 531 -26.71 -34.91 16.59
CA GLN A 531 -25.88 -34.11 17.50
C GLN A 531 -25.34 -32.83 16.85
N HIS A 532 -25.19 -32.82 15.52
CA HIS A 532 -24.69 -31.68 14.75
C HIS A 532 -25.77 -31.02 13.91
N ALA A 533 -27.05 -31.34 14.15
CA ALA A 533 -28.16 -30.82 13.37
C ALA A 533 -27.98 -31.00 11.85
N LEU A 534 -27.46 -32.17 11.42
CA LEU A 534 -27.31 -32.56 10.02
C LEU A 534 -28.41 -33.57 9.64
N PRO A 535 -29.60 -33.17 9.19
CA PRO A 535 -30.70 -34.08 8.91
C PRO A 535 -30.49 -34.77 7.56
N GLU A 536 -30.84 -36.05 7.47
CA GLU A 536 -30.73 -36.81 6.21
C GLU A 536 -31.55 -36.15 5.09
N GLY A 537 -30.93 -35.98 3.92
CA GLY A 537 -31.56 -35.46 2.72
C GLY A 537 -31.67 -33.92 2.65
N GLU A 538 -31.38 -33.21 3.74
CA GLU A 538 -31.37 -31.75 3.76
C GLU A 538 -30.05 -31.19 3.20
N PRO A 539 -30.03 -29.92 2.75
CA PRO A 539 -28.80 -29.23 2.38
C PRO A 539 -27.74 -29.38 3.47
N PHE A 540 -26.55 -29.80 3.06
CA PHE A 540 -25.41 -29.89 3.94
C PHE A 540 -24.95 -28.47 4.26
N THR A 541 -25.24 -28.06 5.48
CA THR A 541 -24.84 -26.78 6.02
C THR A 541 -24.03 -27.00 7.28
N PHE A 542 -23.11 -26.10 7.54
CA PHE A 542 -22.32 -26.14 8.75
C PHE A 542 -22.15 -24.73 9.28
N TRP A 543 -22.07 -24.66 10.60
CA TRP A 543 -21.82 -23.43 11.31
C TRP A 543 -20.33 -23.36 11.61
N VAL A 544 -19.77 -22.17 11.49
CA VAL A 544 -18.42 -21.92 11.95
C VAL A 544 -18.44 -20.62 12.75
N GLY A 545 -17.68 -20.60 13.85
CA GLY A 545 -17.62 -19.48 14.79
C GLY A 545 -18.41 -19.74 16.07
N GLY A 546 -18.43 -18.76 16.98
CA GLY A 546 -19.03 -18.98 18.30
C GLY A 546 -18.85 -17.86 19.33
N ASP A 547 -19.80 -17.77 20.27
CA ASP A 547 -19.67 -17.01 21.51
C ASP A 547 -19.00 -17.85 22.61
N ALA A 548 -18.53 -17.21 23.68
CA ALA A 548 -17.87 -17.90 24.78
C ALA A 548 -18.79 -18.99 25.37
N GLY A 549 -18.52 -20.26 25.05
CA GLY A 549 -19.35 -21.41 25.46
C GLY A 549 -19.75 -22.36 24.34
N SER A 550 -19.68 -21.97 23.07
CA SER A 550 -19.87 -22.87 21.93
C SER A 550 -18.93 -22.49 20.80
N SER A 551 -18.17 -23.41 20.21
CA SER A 551 -17.36 -23.10 19.01
C SER A 551 -17.36 -24.25 18.02
N ASP A 552 -17.69 -23.95 16.77
CA ASP A 552 -17.69 -24.91 15.67
C ASP A 552 -16.55 -24.62 14.68
N TRP A 553 -15.89 -25.67 14.22
CA TRP A 553 -14.74 -25.65 13.32
C TRP A 553 -14.94 -26.66 12.19
N LEU A 554 -14.44 -26.34 11.00
CA LEU A 554 -14.38 -27.26 9.87
C LEU A 554 -12.93 -27.38 9.43
N TRP A 555 -12.43 -28.61 9.28
CA TRP A 555 -11.15 -28.88 8.64
C TRP A 555 -11.26 -30.06 7.70
N CYS A 556 -10.27 -30.21 6.83
CA CYS A 556 -10.24 -31.31 5.88
C CYS A 556 -9.21 -32.34 6.26
N GLU A 557 -9.56 -33.62 6.28
CA GLU A 557 -8.58 -34.65 6.67
C GLU A 557 -7.69 -35.03 5.50
N ASN A 558 -8.32 -35.47 4.41
CA ASN A 558 -7.72 -35.81 3.13
C ASN A 558 -8.86 -35.78 2.11
N LEU A 559 -8.78 -34.94 1.06
CA LEU A 559 -9.82 -34.89 0.00
C LEU A 559 -10.30 -36.31 -0.37
N PRO A 560 -11.62 -36.61 -0.33
CA PRO A 560 -12.77 -35.71 -0.10
C PRO A 560 -13.32 -35.67 1.35
N GLU A 561 -12.54 -36.06 2.36
CA GLU A 561 -12.99 -36.17 3.75
C GLU A 561 -12.76 -34.88 4.55
N LEU A 562 -13.82 -34.43 5.22
CA LEU A 562 -13.95 -33.27 6.08
C LEU A 562 -14.22 -33.71 7.53
N ARG A 563 -13.79 -32.91 8.50
CA ARG A 563 -14.14 -33.07 9.91
C ARG A 563 -14.74 -31.76 10.43
N LEU A 564 -15.95 -31.90 10.94
CA LEU A 564 -16.72 -30.87 11.63
C LEU A 564 -16.59 -31.08 13.14
N THR A 565 -16.10 -30.07 13.85
CA THR A 565 -15.90 -30.15 15.30
C THR A 565 -16.65 -29.05 15.99
N GLY A 566 -17.68 -29.43 16.74
CA GLY A 566 -18.46 -28.54 17.57
C GLY A 566 -18.14 -28.73 19.04
N THR A 567 -17.88 -27.64 19.73
CA THR A 567 -17.56 -27.65 21.15
C THR A 567 -18.64 -26.91 21.91
N PHE A 568 -18.98 -27.43 23.10
CA PHE A 568 -19.91 -26.80 24.01
C PHE A 568 -19.33 -26.84 25.43
N SER A 569 -19.04 -25.67 25.97
CA SER A 569 -18.55 -25.47 27.33
C SER A 569 -19.65 -24.84 28.20
N GLN A 570 -19.91 -25.40 29.37
CA GLN A 570 -20.73 -24.71 30.36
C GLN A 570 -19.95 -23.49 30.87
N VAL A 571 -20.40 -22.30 30.49
CA VAL A 571 -19.83 -21.04 30.99
C VAL A 571 -20.08 -20.94 32.49
N ASP A 572 -19.06 -21.24 33.29
CA ASP A 572 -18.87 -20.70 34.64
C ASP A 572 -17.42 -20.95 35.08
N GLY A 573 -16.76 -19.90 35.59
CA GLY A 573 -15.33 -19.82 35.93
C GLY A 573 -14.85 -20.70 37.09
N ALA A 574 -15.29 -21.96 37.13
CA ALA A 574 -14.79 -22.99 38.01
C ALA A 574 -13.66 -23.77 37.32
N PRO A 575 -12.55 -24.07 38.03
CA PRO A 575 -11.40 -24.83 37.48
C PRO A 575 -11.71 -26.26 37.05
N ASP A 576 -12.94 -26.76 37.29
CA ASP A 576 -13.43 -28.09 36.91
C ASP A 576 -14.50 -28.03 35.80
N ALA A 577 -14.61 -26.92 35.07
CA ALA A 577 -15.57 -26.78 33.97
C ALA A 577 -15.41 -27.91 32.94
N LYS A 578 -16.54 -28.45 32.47
CA LYS A 578 -16.58 -29.54 31.49
C LYS A 578 -16.90 -28.98 30.11
N THR A 579 -16.07 -29.31 29.14
CA THR A 579 -16.31 -29.02 27.73
C THR A 579 -16.68 -30.34 27.03
N THR A 580 -17.83 -30.34 26.37
CA THR A 580 -18.25 -31.43 25.49
C THR A 580 -17.79 -31.09 24.08
N ILE A 581 -17.18 -32.05 23.41
CA ILE A 581 -16.72 -31.90 22.02
C ILE A 581 -17.43 -32.98 21.22
N HIS A 582 -18.04 -32.55 20.12
CA HIS A 582 -18.68 -33.40 19.13
C HIS A 582 -17.85 -33.27 17.85
N GLU A 583 -17.35 -34.39 17.33
CA GLU A 583 -16.65 -34.44 16.05
C GLU A 583 -17.47 -35.28 15.09
N THR A 584 -17.64 -34.81 13.85
CA THR A 584 -18.29 -35.57 12.76
C THR A 584 -17.38 -35.58 11.55
N HIS A 585 -17.02 -36.77 11.08
CA HIS A 585 -16.32 -36.95 9.82
C HIS A 585 -17.33 -37.07 8.69
N VAL A 586 -17.11 -36.33 7.62
CA VAL A 586 -17.99 -36.22 6.46
C VAL A 586 -17.17 -36.39 5.18
N SER A 587 -17.58 -37.24 4.27
CA SER A 587 -16.99 -37.34 2.93
C SER A 587 -17.89 -36.67 1.90
N LEU A 588 -17.34 -35.76 1.10
CA LEU A 588 -18.08 -35.14 -0.01
C LEU A 588 -18.03 -36.06 -1.24
N GLY A 589 -19.17 -36.65 -1.57
CA GLY A 589 -19.33 -37.47 -2.76
C GLY A 589 -19.45 -36.64 -4.04
N ARG A 590 -18.94 -37.18 -5.16
CA ARG A 590 -19.09 -36.58 -6.51
C ARG A 590 -20.53 -36.51 -7.00
N ASP A 591 -21.43 -37.19 -6.30
CA ASP A 591 -22.88 -37.21 -6.51
C ASP A 591 -23.61 -36.09 -5.77
N GLY A 592 -22.87 -35.21 -5.07
CA GLY A 592 -23.45 -34.12 -4.28
C GLY A 592 -23.95 -34.58 -2.91
N ILE A 593 -23.52 -35.75 -2.43
CA ILE A 593 -23.91 -36.27 -1.14
C ILE A 593 -22.75 -36.17 -0.15
N ALA A 594 -22.97 -35.45 0.96
CA ALA A 594 -22.10 -35.38 2.11
C ALA A 594 -22.35 -36.60 3.02
N HIS A 595 -21.54 -37.65 2.89
CA HIS A 595 -21.67 -38.88 3.65
C HIS A 595 -21.04 -38.75 5.04
N ILE A 596 -21.84 -38.89 6.09
CA ILE A 596 -21.30 -38.97 7.45
C ILE A 596 -20.58 -40.32 7.62
N LEU A 597 -19.25 -40.27 7.77
CA LEU A 597 -18.40 -41.44 7.90
C LEU A 597 -18.49 -42.02 9.32
N ASP A 598 -18.29 -41.15 10.30
CA ASP A 598 -18.44 -41.43 11.71
C ASP A 598 -18.65 -40.12 12.50
N ALA A 599 -19.00 -40.26 13.77
CA ALA A 599 -19.06 -39.14 14.69
C ALA A 599 -18.73 -39.60 16.11
N GLU A 600 -17.97 -38.78 16.83
CA GLU A 600 -17.54 -39.04 18.19
C GLU A 600 -17.98 -37.90 19.12
N THR A 601 -18.22 -38.25 20.39
CA THR A 601 -18.46 -37.25 21.43
C THR A 601 -17.61 -37.58 22.64
N PHE A 602 -16.85 -36.61 23.10
CA PHE A 602 -16.05 -36.74 24.31
C PHE A 602 -16.20 -35.53 25.22
N THR A 603 -15.92 -35.73 26.51
CA THR A 603 -15.99 -34.67 27.51
C THR A 603 -14.62 -34.50 28.16
N VAL A 604 -14.11 -33.28 28.13
CA VAL A 604 -12.84 -32.90 28.77
C VAL A 604 -13.15 -32.04 30.00
N VAL A 605 -12.31 -32.18 31.04
CA VAL A 605 -12.41 -31.40 32.29
C VAL A 605 -11.24 -30.43 32.34
N GLY A 606 -11.51 -29.13 32.50
CA GLY A 606 -10.53 -28.04 32.44
C GLY A 606 -10.65 -27.20 31.18
N GLU A 607 -9.89 -26.10 31.11
CA GLU A 607 -9.80 -25.25 29.92
C GLU A 607 -9.19 -26.09 28.79
N VAL A 608 -9.99 -26.40 27.77
CA VAL A 608 -9.51 -27.19 26.63
C VAL A 608 -8.83 -26.23 25.68
N ASP A 609 -7.51 -26.18 25.76
CA ASP A 609 -6.67 -25.58 24.73
C ASP A 609 -6.73 -26.49 23.50
N LEU A 610 -7.73 -26.25 22.66
CA LEU A 610 -7.96 -27.01 21.42
C LEU A 610 -6.96 -26.62 20.31
N GLN A 611 -5.72 -26.32 20.68
CA GLN A 611 -4.54 -26.24 19.81
C GLN A 611 -4.10 -27.61 19.25
N TYR A 612 -4.88 -28.67 19.44
CA TYR A 612 -4.52 -29.99 18.95
C TYR A 612 -4.88 -30.14 17.47
N ALA A 613 -3.83 -30.10 16.63
CA ALA A 613 -3.75 -30.55 15.23
C ALA A 613 -3.96 -29.52 14.11
N THR A 614 -3.24 -28.39 14.13
CA THR A 614 -3.03 -27.55 12.91
C THR A 614 -1.85 -28.04 12.05
N SER A 615 -1.67 -29.36 11.93
CA SER A 615 -0.84 -29.90 10.85
C SER A 615 -1.75 -30.17 9.65
N LYS A 616 -1.89 -29.14 8.80
CA LYS A 616 -2.46 -29.20 7.43
C LYS A 616 -3.73 -30.03 7.21
N PRO A 617 -4.85 -29.39 6.86
CA PRO A 617 -5.83 -29.99 5.98
C PRO A 617 -5.47 -29.72 4.51
N ASP A 618 -5.45 -30.76 3.67
CA ASP A 618 -5.06 -30.71 2.24
C ASP A 618 -6.12 -30.09 1.31
N CYS A 619 -7.22 -29.53 1.83
CA CYS A 619 -8.15 -28.73 1.02
C CYS A 619 -7.98 -27.27 1.42
N GLY A 620 -7.94 -26.38 0.44
CA GLY A 620 -7.82 -24.93 0.63
C GLY A 620 -8.98 -24.24 1.37
N LEU A 621 -9.69 -24.91 2.28
CA LEU A 621 -10.62 -24.29 3.23
C LEU A 621 -9.90 -24.00 4.55
N GLY A 622 -9.44 -22.76 4.70
CA GLY A 622 -9.18 -22.16 6.01
C GLY A 622 -10.41 -21.37 6.47
N VAL A 623 -11.47 -22.06 6.91
CA VAL A 623 -12.63 -21.36 7.51
C VAL A 623 -12.32 -21.14 9.00
N ASP A 624 -11.49 -20.14 9.30
CA ASP A 624 -11.20 -19.70 10.68
C ASP A 624 -12.20 -18.60 11.06
N VAL A 625 -13.18 -18.93 11.91
CA VAL A 625 -14.30 -18.05 12.23
C VAL A 625 -14.19 -17.44 13.62
N GLN A 626 -13.03 -16.82 13.83
CA GLN A 626 -12.93 -15.69 14.75
C GLN A 626 -12.89 -14.35 14.03
N ARG A 627 -13.80 -14.16 13.05
CA ARG A 627 -14.22 -12.83 12.59
C ARG A 627 -15.47 -12.39 13.37
#